data_AF-A0A0F2PEQ5-F1
#
_entry.id   AF-A0A0F2PEQ5-F1
#
_cell.length_a   1.000
_cell.length_b   1.000
_cell.length_c   1.000
_cell.angle_alpha   90.00
_cell.angle_beta   90.00
_cell.angle_gamma   90.00
#
_symmetry.space_group_name_H-M   'P 1'
#
loop_
_entity.id
_entity.type
_entity.pdbx_description
1 polymer ?
#
loop_
_entity_poly.entity_id
_entity_poly.type
_entity_poly.pdbx_seq_one_letter_code
_entity_poly.pdbx_strand_id
1 'polypeptide(L)'
;MANWEWFSGTFPLLFDALGEQVNTPEFARGFNEAALGGLLTLLGVIVTVWYYQMVRSQEVSEKRLFVIDELLDELKKNKTMVEDIQSGNTEQYQRRERDREQTIFVTEAWHKLGGDVALLPRRLYLRLSVLYGCLNRCVNPDVYWRNKAVIDRMTGIISDLHRYRSTLSKQEIN
;
A
#
# COMPACT_ATOMS: atom_id res chain seq x y z
N MET A 1 -16.34 46.55 1.49
CA MET A 1 -17.35 47.55 1.09
C MET A 1 -17.66 47.56 -0.40
N ALA A 2 -16.72 47.21 -1.31
CA ALA A 2 -16.92 47.30 -2.77
C ALA A 2 -17.89 46.28 -3.44
N ASN A 3 -18.23 45.14 -2.81
CA ASN A 3 -19.17 44.17 -3.40
C ASN A 3 -20.66 44.50 -3.19
N TRP A 4 -20.97 45.49 -2.34
CA TRP A 4 -22.34 45.79 -1.92
C TRP A 4 -23.05 46.75 -2.89
N GLU A 5 -22.29 47.70 -3.46
CA GLU A 5 -22.80 48.69 -4.42
C GLU A 5 -23.19 48.08 -5.77
N TRP A 6 -22.49 47.01 -6.19
CA TRP A 6 -22.84 46.28 -7.41
C TRP A 6 -24.17 45.53 -7.27
N PHE A 7 -24.42 44.92 -6.11
CA PHE A 7 -25.65 44.17 -5.86
C PHE A 7 -26.89 45.10 -5.77
N SER A 8 -26.73 46.30 -5.18
CA SER A 8 -27.80 47.32 -5.11
C SER A 8 -28.14 47.94 -6.46
N GLY A 9 -27.17 48.07 -7.37
CA GLY A 9 -27.39 48.65 -8.70
C GLY A 9 -28.05 47.69 -9.70
N THR A 10 -27.77 46.38 -9.59
CA THR A 10 -28.21 45.39 -10.59
C THR A 10 -29.58 44.80 -10.27
N PHE A 11 -29.96 44.70 -9.00
CA PHE A 11 -31.26 44.16 -8.56
C PHE A 11 -31.87 45.00 -7.42
N PRO A 12 -32.32 46.24 -7.70
CA PRO A 12 -32.79 47.18 -6.67
C PRO A 12 -34.02 46.67 -5.89
N LEU A 13 -34.97 46.01 -6.56
CA LEU A 13 -36.15 45.41 -5.92
C LEU A 13 -35.80 44.23 -5.00
N LEU A 14 -34.77 43.47 -5.34
CA LEU A 14 -34.29 42.34 -4.55
C LEU A 14 -33.49 42.84 -3.35
N PHE A 15 -32.80 43.96 -3.50
CA PHE A 15 -32.07 44.64 -2.44
C PHE A 15 -33.00 45.31 -1.42
N ASP A 16 -34.05 46.00 -1.86
CA ASP A 16 -35.07 46.57 -0.95
C ASP A 16 -35.87 45.48 -0.24
N ALA A 17 -36.28 44.41 -0.96
CA ALA A 17 -36.98 43.27 -0.37
C ALA A 17 -36.10 42.48 0.62
N LEU A 18 -34.81 42.30 0.32
CA LEU A 18 -33.85 41.71 1.26
C LEU A 18 -33.60 42.67 2.43
N GLY A 19 -33.48 43.97 2.21
CA GLY A 19 -33.25 44.97 3.26
C GLY A 19 -34.37 45.01 4.31
N GLU A 20 -35.63 44.95 3.87
CA GLU A 20 -36.79 44.88 4.78
C GLU A 20 -36.96 43.52 5.46
N GLN A 21 -36.70 42.40 4.76
CA GLN A 21 -36.86 41.06 5.34
C GLN A 21 -35.71 40.62 6.24
N VAL A 22 -34.47 41.05 5.97
CA VAL A 22 -33.26 40.66 6.74
C VAL A 22 -33.31 41.16 8.19
N ASN A 23 -34.05 42.23 8.47
CA ASN A 23 -34.19 42.80 9.81
C ASN A 23 -35.29 42.12 10.67
N THR A 24 -35.96 41.10 10.14
CA THR A 24 -36.98 40.34 10.88
C THR A 24 -36.35 39.19 11.68
N PRO A 25 -36.84 38.93 12.92
CA PRO A 25 -36.33 37.82 13.73
C PRO A 25 -36.60 36.45 13.10
N GLU A 26 -37.61 36.36 12.23
CA GLU A 26 -37.99 35.16 11.49
C GLU A 26 -36.96 34.82 10.40
N PHE A 27 -36.48 35.82 9.66
CA PHE A 27 -35.40 35.65 8.69
C PHE A 27 -34.09 35.25 9.38
N ALA A 28 -33.74 35.92 10.48
CA ALA A 28 -32.53 35.59 11.24
C ALA A 28 -32.56 34.14 11.77
N ARG A 29 -33.74 33.67 12.19
CA ARG A 29 -33.96 32.29 12.62
C ARG A 29 -33.84 31.30 11.45
N GLY A 30 -34.50 31.56 10.32
CA GLY A 30 -34.42 30.71 9.13
C GLY A 30 -33.02 30.64 8.51
N PHE A 31 -32.30 31.77 8.50
CA PHE A 31 -30.90 31.82 8.06
C PHE A 31 -29.98 31.04 9.00
N ASN A 32 -30.13 31.18 10.32
CA ASN A 32 -29.34 30.42 11.28
C ASN A 32 -29.63 28.91 11.20
N GLU A 33 -30.89 28.51 11.07
CA GLU A 33 -31.28 27.10 10.89
C GLU A 33 -30.70 26.53 9.58
N ALA A 34 -30.75 27.28 8.47
CA ALA A 34 -30.15 26.88 7.20
C ALA A 34 -28.61 26.82 7.26
N ALA A 35 -27.97 27.79 7.91
CA ALA A 35 -26.52 27.83 8.10
C ALA A 35 -26.03 26.68 8.97
N LEU A 36 -26.74 26.37 10.06
CA LEU A 36 -26.49 25.18 10.88
C LEU A 36 -26.65 23.89 10.07
N GLY A 37 -27.71 23.77 9.26
CA GLY A 37 -27.90 22.64 8.36
C GLY A 37 -26.75 22.49 7.34
N GLY A 38 -26.28 23.60 6.77
CA GLY A 38 -25.12 23.63 5.88
C GLY A 38 -23.82 23.22 6.58
N LEU A 39 -23.57 23.69 7.80
CA LEU A 39 -22.40 23.29 8.58
C LEU A 39 -22.45 21.80 8.96
N LEU A 40 -23.64 21.28 9.29
CA LEU A 40 -23.82 19.89 9.68
C LEU A 40 -23.62 18.94 8.49
N THR A 41 -24.07 19.32 7.30
CA THR A 41 -23.79 18.57 6.07
C THR A 41 -22.32 18.62 5.69
N LEU A 42 -21.64 19.77 5.80
CA LEU A 42 -20.19 19.88 5.61
C LEU A 42 -19.42 18.99 6.59
N LEU A 43 -19.81 18.99 7.86
CA LEU A 43 -19.23 18.11 8.87
C LEU A 43 -19.43 16.64 8.51
N GLY A 44 -20.63 16.27 8.04
CA GLY A 44 -20.90 14.91 7.54
C GLY A 44 -20.00 14.50 6.38
N VAL A 45 -19.74 15.40 5.42
CA VAL A 45 -18.82 15.15 4.30
C VAL A 45 -17.38 14.99 4.80
N ILE A 46 -16.92 15.85 5.70
CA ILE A 46 -15.56 15.77 6.26
C ILE A 46 -15.37 14.44 7.00
N VAL A 47 -16.33 14.05 7.84
CA VAL A 47 -16.27 12.79 8.60
C VAL A 47 -16.27 11.58 7.68
N THR A 48 -17.10 11.56 6.63
CA THR A 48 -17.15 10.44 5.68
C THR A 48 -15.88 10.33 4.85
N VAL A 49 -15.31 11.45 4.38
CA VAL A 49 -14.02 11.46 3.68
C VAL A 49 -12.90 10.99 4.60
N TRP A 50 -12.87 11.47 5.85
CA TRP A 50 -11.87 11.08 6.83
C TRP A 50 -11.97 9.59 7.19
N TYR A 51 -13.18 9.11 7.46
CA TYR A 51 -13.44 7.69 7.74
C TYR A 51 -12.99 6.82 6.57
N TYR A 52 -13.36 7.17 5.34
CA TYR A 52 -12.96 6.42 4.16
C TYR A 52 -11.43 6.44 3.96
N GLN A 53 -10.79 7.58 4.18
CA GLN A 53 -9.35 7.71 4.08
C GLN A 53 -8.63 6.86 5.14
N MET A 54 -9.14 6.84 6.37
CA MET A 54 -8.55 6.09 7.48
C MET A 54 -8.70 4.58 7.27
N VAL A 55 -9.91 4.10 6.98
CA VAL A 55 -10.19 2.68 6.72
C VAL A 55 -9.38 2.18 5.53
N ARG A 56 -9.36 2.93 4.43
CA ARG A 56 -8.58 2.56 3.25
C ARG A 56 -7.08 2.53 3.52
N SER A 57 -6.58 3.43 4.37
CA SER A 57 -5.17 3.42 4.78
C SER A 57 -4.83 2.16 5.58
N GLN A 58 -5.71 1.76 6.51
CA GLN A 58 -5.56 0.55 7.32
C GLN A 58 -5.62 -0.73 6.46
N GLU A 59 -6.61 -0.85 5.57
CA GLU A 59 -6.70 -2.01 4.67
C GLU A 59 -5.45 -2.16 3.80
N VAL A 60 -4.86 -1.05 3.35
CA VAL A 60 -3.64 -1.07 2.55
C VAL A 60 -2.41 -1.41 3.42
N SER A 61 -2.34 -0.97 4.68
CA SER A 61 -1.24 -1.33 5.58
C SER A 61 -1.30 -2.81 5.95
N GLU A 62 -2.47 -3.34 6.28
CA GLU A 62 -2.70 -4.76 6.56
C GLU A 62 -2.31 -5.64 5.37
N LYS A 63 -2.75 -5.28 4.15
CA LYS A 63 -2.36 -6.00 2.92
C LYS A 63 -0.85 -5.98 2.70
N ARG A 64 -0.18 -4.84 2.94
CA ARG A 64 1.28 -4.75 2.84
C ARG A 64 1.98 -5.64 3.86
N LEU A 65 1.49 -5.68 5.10
CA LEU A 65 2.03 -6.55 6.14
C LEU A 65 1.89 -8.02 5.76
N PHE A 66 0.70 -8.42 5.28
CA PHE A 66 0.46 -9.77 4.80
C PHE A 66 1.42 -10.18 3.67
N VAL A 67 1.58 -9.31 2.66
CA VAL A 67 2.54 -9.53 1.55
C VAL A 67 3.96 -9.70 2.08
N ILE A 68 4.39 -8.86 3.03
CA ILE A 68 5.74 -8.93 3.59
C ILE A 68 5.96 -10.24 4.36
N ASP A 69 4.99 -10.65 5.19
CA ASP A 69 5.12 -11.84 6.02
C ASP A 69 5.16 -13.11 5.17
N GLU A 70 4.31 -13.21 4.15
CA GLU A 70 4.30 -14.35 3.22
C GLU A 70 5.63 -14.44 2.43
N LEU A 71 6.14 -13.31 1.93
CA LEU A 71 7.43 -13.26 1.23
C LEU A 71 8.61 -13.58 2.16
N LEU A 72 8.58 -13.12 3.41
CA LEU A 72 9.63 -13.42 4.38
C LEU A 72 9.70 -14.92 4.68
N ASP A 73 8.56 -15.58 4.82
CA ASP A 73 8.53 -17.01 5.10
C ASP A 73 9.01 -17.85 3.92
N GLU A 74 8.70 -17.44 2.69
CA GLU A 74 9.28 -18.07 1.50
C GLU A 74 10.79 -17.82 1.39
N LEU A 75 11.25 -16.59 1.58
CA LEU A 75 12.67 -16.25 1.51
C LEU A 75 13.51 -16.95 2.60
N LYS A 76 12.94 -17.20 3.79
CA LYS A 76 13.60 -18.01 4.83
C LYS A 76 13.81 -19.45 4.38
N LYS A 77 12.80 -20.07 3.74
CA LYS A 77 12.92 -21.43 3.17
C LYS A 77 13.96 -21.48 2.05
N ASN A 78 13.98 -20.46 1.19
CA ASN A 78 14.98 -20.38 0.14
C ASN A 78 16.38 -20.14 0.70
N LYS A 79 16.52 -19.40 1.80
CA LYS A 79 17.79 -19.23 2.50
C LYS A 79 18.33 -20.55 3.03
N THR A 80 17.51 -21.39 3.67
CA THR A 80 17.96 -22.70 4.14
C THR A 80 18.39 -23.59 2.97
N MET A 81 17.67 -23.55 1.83
CA MET A 81 18.08 -24.26 0.62
C MET A 81 19.42 -23.77 0.06
N VAL A 82 19.69 -22.46 0.11
CA VAL A 82 21.01 -21.92 -0.28
C VAL A 82 22.12 -22.45 0.64
N GLU A 83 21.88 -22.49 1.95
CA GLU A 83 22.83 -23.03 2.93
C GLU A 83 23.10 -24.53 2.70
N ASP A 84 22.08 -25.31 2.33
CA ASP A 84 22.23 -26.72 1.95
C ASP A 84 23.08 -26.91 0.69
N ILE A 85 22.89 -26.06 -0.33
CA ILE A 85 23.71 -26.11 -1.55
C ILE A 85 25.16 -25.72 -1.25
N GLN A 86 25.37 -24.70 -0.41
CA GLN A 86 26.71 -24.23 -0.03
C GLN A 86 27.47 -25.25 0.82
N SER A 87 26.78 -26.03 1.66
CA SER A 87 27.37 -27.09 2.47
C SER A 87 27.69 -28.38 1.70
N GLY A 88 27.37 -28.42 0.39
CA GLY A 88 27.71 -29.56 -0.48
C GLY A 88 26.69 -30.70 -0.45
N ASN A 89 25.52 -30.50 0.18
CA ASN A 89 24.44 -31.49 0.22
C ASN A 89 23.61 -31.50 -1.08
N THR A 90 24.29 -31.49 -2.23
CA THR A 90 23.65 -31.32 -3.56
C THR A 90 23.00 -32.59 -4.11
N GLU A 91 23.29 -33.76 -3.52
CA GLU A 91 22.80 -35.07 -3.99
C GLU A 91 21.26 -35.17 -3.97
N GLN A 92 20.60 -34.50 -3.01
CA GLN A 92 19.13 -34.48 -2.93
C GLN A 92 18.49 -33.69 -4.10
N TYR A 93 19.20 -32.72 -4.65
CA TYR A 93 18.71 -31.86 -5.73
C TYR A 93 19.01 -32.44 -7.11
N GLN A 94 20.12 -33.19 -7.26
CA GLN A 94 20.45 -33.91 -8.50
C GLN A 94 19.51 -35.11 -8.79
N ARG A 95 18.93 -35.74 -7.75
CA ARG A 95 17.94 -36.82 -7.95
C ARG A 95 16.61 -36.33 -8.52
N ARG A 96 16.22 -35.07 -8.25
CA ARG A 96 14.94 -34.49 -8.72
C ARG A 96 14.93 -34.17 -10.21
N GLU A 97 16.10 -33.93 -10.80
CA GLU A 97 16.27 -33.69 -12.24
C GLU A 97 15.73 -34.83 -13.11
N ARG A 98 15.70 -36.06 -12.58
CA ARG A 98 15.26 -37.25 -13.31
C ARG A 98 13.74 -37.42 -13.39
N ASP A 99 12.97 -36.75 -12.52
CA ASP A 99 11.52 -37.00 -12.38
C ASP A 99 10.61 -35.80 -12.71
N ARG A 100 11.12 -34.57 -12.87
CA ARG A 100 10.44 -33.40 -13.48
C ARG A 100 11.33 -32.17 -13.42
N GLU A 101 11.15 -31.24 -14.36
CA GLU A 101 11.73 -29.88 -14.37
C GLU A 101 11.21 -29.01 -13.21
N GLN A 102 11.43 -29.43 -11.96
CA GLN A 102 11.09 -28.64 -10.78
C GLN A 102 12.27 -27.77 -10.38
N THR A 103 12.01 -26.48 -10.18
CA THR A 103 12.98 -25.54 -9.66
C THR A 103 13.44 -25.95 -8.26
N ILE A 104 14.70 -25.67 -7.94
CA ILE A 104 15.27 -25.98 -6.61
C ILE A 104 14.61 -25.13 -5.52
N PHE A 105 14.37 -23.85 -5.84
CA PHE A 105 13.82 -22.87 -4.91
C PHE A 105 12.31 -22.76 -5.01
N VAL A 106 11.69 -22.34 -3.91
CA VAL A 106 10.25 -22.10 -3.79
C VAL A 106 9.93 -20.67 -4.22
N THR A 107 8.99 -20.51 -5.15
CA THR A 107 8.56 -19.19 -5.66
C THR A 107 7.04 -19.04 -5.70
N GLU A 108 6.30 -19.95 -5.07
CA GLU A 108 4.83 -20.02 -5.12
C GLU A 108 4.18 -18.77 -4.52
N ALA A 109 4.67 -18.26 -3.40
CA ALA A 109 4.14 -17.06 -2.75
C ALA A 109 4.30 -15.84 -3.66
N TRP A 110 5.47 -15.66 -4.28
CA TRP A 110 5.68 -14.58 -5.25
C TRP A 110 4.65 -14.60 -6.40
N HIS A 111 4.37 -15.79 -6.95
CA HIS A 111 3.41 -15.95 -8.04
C HIS A 111 1.95 -15.79 -7.56
N LYS A 112 1.63 -16.27 -6.36
CA LYS A 112 0.29 -16.19 -5.76
C LYS A 112 -0.08 -14.77 -5.35
N LEU A 113 0.87 -14.01 -4.78
CA LEU A 113 0.68 -12.62 -4.40
C LEU A 113 0.56 -11.71 -5.62
N GLY A 114 1.24 -12.05 -6.73
CA GLY A 114 1.04 -11.41 -8.03
C GLY A 114 1.08 -9.88 -7.98
N GLY A 115 -0.06 -9.24 -8.23
CA GLY A 115 -0.20 -7.78 -8.22
C GLY A 115 -0.07 -7.13 -6.85
N ASP A 116 -0.33 -7.86 -5.76
CA ASP A 116 -0.27 -7.32 -4.39
C ASP A 116 1.17 -6.99 -3.98
N VAL A 117 2.15 -7.63 -4.60
CA VAL A 117 3.57 -7.30 -4.44
C VAL A 117 3.88 -5.87 -4.90
N ALA A 118 3.09 -5.31 -5.83
CA ALA A 118 3.26 -3.92 -6.27
C ALA A 118 2.91 -2.90 -5.18
N LEU A 119 2.30 -3.32 -4.06
CA LEU A 119 2.09 -2.49 -2.88
C LEU A 119 3.38 -2.17 -2.12
N LEU A 120 4.46 -2.91 -2.39
CA LEU A 120 5.78 -2.68 -1.80
C LEU A 120 6.47 -1.45 -2.41
N PRO A 121 7.41 -0.82 -1.69
CA PRO A 121 8.24 0.25 -2.26
C PRO A 121 8.94 -0.21 -3.53
N ARG A 122 8.91 0.62 -4.57
CA ARG A 122 9.44 0.30 -5.91
C ARG A 122 10.85 -0.30 -5.90
N ARG A 123 11.74 0.20 -5.05
CA ARG A 123 13.13 -0.31 -4.93
C ARG A 123 13.15 -1.77 -4.43
N LEU A 124 12.28 -2.09 -3.47
CA LEU A 124 12.19 -3.41 -2.87
C LEU A 124 11.53 -4.39 -3.85
N TYR A 125 10.44 -3.97 -4.50
CA TYR A 125 9.80 -4.71 -5.58
C TYR A 125 10.78 -5.10 -6.70
N LEU A 126 11.57 -4.14 -7.22
CA LEU A 126 12.53 -4.41 -8.30
C LEU A 126 13.63 -5.39 -7.89
N ARG A 127 14.10 -5.30 -6.63
CA ARG A 127 15.11 -6.24 -6.10
C ARG A 127 14.53 -7.65 -5.99
N LEU A 128 13.31 -7.77 -5.48
CA LEU A 128 12.61 -9.05 -5.41
C LEU A 128 12.33 -9.62 -6.80
N SER A 129 11.88 -8.82 -7.77
CA SER A 129 11.60 -9.32 -9.12
C SER A 129 12.84 -9.90 -9.80
N VAL A 130 14.00 -9.28 -9.59
CA VAL A 130 15.28 -9.82 -10.09
C VAL A 130 15.65 -11.11 -9.35
N LEU A 131 15.52 -11.12 -8.02
CA LEU A 131 15.81 -12.32 -7.21
C LEU A 131 14.92 -13.49 -7.63
N TYR A 132 13.60 -13.31 -7.67
CA TYR A 132 12.65 -14.34 -8.06
C TYR A 132 12.80 -14.78 -9.50
N GLY A 133 13.19 -13.88 -10.41
CA GLY A 133 13.58 -14.24 -11.77
C GLY A 133 14.79 -15.18 -11.82
N CYS A 134 15.77 -15.00 -10.93
CA CYS A 134 16.91 -15.90 -10.79
C CYS A 134 16.52 -17.22 -10.11
N LEU A 135 15.75 -17.18 -9.02
CA LEU A 135 15.30 -18.37 -8.29
C LEU A 135 14.47 -19.30 -9.19
N ASN A 136 13.55 -18.75 -9.98
CA ASN A 136 12.70 -19.51 -10.90
C ASN A 136 13.48 -20.15 -12.07
N ARG A 137 14.69 -19.67 -12.37
CA ARG A 137 15.56 -20.26 -13.40
C ARG A 137 16.52 -21.31 -12.84
N CYS A 138 16.62 -21.43 -11.52
CA CYS A 138 17.53 -22.38 -10.88
C CYS A 138 16.90 -23.77 -10.83
N VAL A 139 17.09 -24.53 -11.91
CA VAL A 139 16.72 -25.95 -11.99
C VAL A 139 17.82 -26.84 -11.39
N ASN A 140 19.09 -26.44 -11.52
CA ASN A 140 20.25 -27.22 -11.09
C ASN A 140 21.22 -26.40 -10.19
N PRO A 141 22.02 -27.05 -9.33
CA PRO A 141 23.02 -26.37 -8.50
C PRO A 141 24.04 -25.53 -9.30
N ASP A 142 24.36 -25.95 -10.54
CA ASP A 142 25.26 -25.19 -11.41
C ASP A 142 24.69 -23.81 -11.80
N VAL A 143 23.37 -23.73 -11.97
CA VAL A 143 22.68 -22.47 -12.27
C VAL A 143 22.67 -21.56 -11.04
N TYR A 144 22.61 -22.12 -9.83
CA TYR A 144 22.83 -21.36 -8.60
C TYR A 144 24.21 -20.71 -8.61
N TRP A 145 25.29 -21.44 -8.91
CA TRP A 145 26.65 -20.87 -8.93
C TRP A 145 26.82 -19.73 -9.94
N ARG A 146 26.15 -19.82 -11.10
CA ARG A 146 26.13 -18.72 -12.09
C ARG A 146 25.41 -17.47 -11.59
N ASN A 147 24.34 -17.64 -10.80
CA ASN A 147 23.52 -16.56 -10.26
C ASN A 147 23.86 -16.20 -8.80
N LYS A 148 24.93 -16.77 -8.24
CA LYS A 148 25.28 -16.67 -6.82
C LYS A 148 25.29 -15.23 -6.32
N ALA A 149 25.88 -14.31 -7.08
CA ALA A 149 25.97 -12.90 -6.70
C ALA A 149 24.62 -12.20 -6.50
N VAL A 150 23.56 -12.69 -7.15
CA VAL A 150 22.19 -12.18 -6.98
C VAL A 150 21.49 -12.90 -5.83
N ILE A 151 21.63 -14.22 -5.77
CA ILE A 151 20.95 -15.06 -4.76
C ILE A 151 21.51 -14.78 -3.35
N ASP A 152 22.81 -14.55 -3.20
CA ASP A 152 23.42 -14.23 -1.91
C ASP A 152 22.95 -12.87 -1.35
N ARG A 153 22.46 -11.96 -2.21
CA ARG A 153 21.84 -10.68 -1.78
C ARG A 153 20.46 -10.86 -1.13
N MET A 154 19.89 -12.06 -1.18
CA MET A 154 18.63 -12.41 -0.51
C MET A 154 18.65 -12.03 0.97
N THR A 155 19.77 -12.22 1.67
CA THR A 155 19.94 -11.83 3.07
C THR A 155 19.70 -10.34 3.30
N GLY A 156 20.25 -9.48 2.43
CA GLY A 156 20.02 -8.04 2.47
C GLY A 156 18.57 -7.66 2.16
N ILE A 157 17.92 -8.38 1.24
CA ILE A 157 16.51 -8.15 0.91
C ILE A 157 15.59 -8.54 2.08
N ILE A 158 15.89 -9.64 2.78
CA ILE A 158 15.20 -10.05 4.01
C ILE A 158 15.33 -8.96 5.08
N SER A 159 16.54 -8.41 5.28
CA SER A 159 16.74 -7.30 6.21
C SER A 159 15.95 -6.04 5.82
N ASP A 160 15.92 -5.69 4.53
CA ASP A 160 15.13 -4.57 4.03
C ASP A 160 13.62 -4.77 4.26
N LEU A 161 13.11 -5.99 4.07
CA LEU A 161 11.71 -6.36 4.35
C LEU A 161 11.37 -6.25 5.84
N HIS A 162 12.25 -6.74 6.73
CA HIS A 162 12.06 -6.59 8.17
C HIS A 162 12.06 -5.12 8.61
N ARG A 163 12.98 -4.31 8.04
CA ARG A 163 13.00 -2.87 8.29
C ARG A 163 11.70 -2.22 7.84
N TYR A 164 11.21 -2.56 6.65
CA TYR A 164 9.96 -2.00 6.13
C TYR A 164 8.73 -2.44 6.95
N ARG A 165 8.67 -3.70 7.38
CA ARG A 165 7.66 -4.20 8.32
C ARG A 165 7.64 -3.39 9.61
N SER A 166 8.83 -3.14 10.19
CA SER A 166 8.94 -2.36 11.43
C SER A 166 8.48 -0.91 11.27
N THR A 167 8.66 -0.32 10.08
CA THR A 167 8.16 1.04 9.80
C THR A 167 6.65 1.09 9.62
N LEU A 168 6.07 0.06 9.00
CA LEU A 168 4.61 -0.05 8.84
C LEU A 168 3.92 -0.23 10.19
N SER A 169 4.43 -1.14 11.03
CA SER A 169 3.90 -1.38 12.38
C SER A 169 3.99 -0.16 13.30
N LYS A 170 4.99 0.71 13.12
CA LYS A 170 5.11 1.97 13.89
C LYS A 170 4.16 3.07 13.40
N GLN A 171 3.76 3.04 12.14
CA GLN A 171 2.81 4.02 11.57
C GLN A 171 1.36 3.73 11.97
N GLU A 172 1.05 2.55 12.50
CA GLU A 172 -0.27 2.21 13.05
C GLU A 172 -0.47 2.66 14.51
N ILE A 173 0.60 3.10 15.20
CA ILE A 173 0.58 3.47 16.63
C ILE A 173 0.51 5.00 16.84
N ASN A 174 0.63 5.81 15.78
CA ASN A 174 0.52 7.28 15.82
C ASN A 174 -0.58 7.79 14.89
#